data_AF-A0A1B2Z3X6-F1
#
_entry.id   AF-A0A1B2Z3X6-F1
#
_cell.length_a   1.000
_cell.length_b   1.000
_cell.length_c   1.000
_cell.angle_alpha   90.00
_cell.angle_beta   90.00
_cell.angle_gamma   90.00
#
_symmetry.space_group_name_H-M   'P 1'
#
loop_
_entity.id
_entity.type
_entity.pdbx_description
1 polymer ?
#
loop_
_entity_poly.entity_id
_entity_poly.type
_entity_poly.pdbx_seq_one_letter_code
_entity_poly.pdbx_strand_id
1 'polypeptide(L)'
;MSKHNSRTKVTDVFNISSKLRGCDAVTLRVRGKVDSLIKNYPLDLWNSIHNEGSKISLVRTAYFQLKDAVRVIAPEKVILVDKIHKLHKAKKQLIKEINDEMRKVNGKPNDELINLNRKEIAELNKVIKRINK
;
A
#
# COMPACT_ATOMS: atom_id res chain seq x y z
N MET A 1 0.86 -48.33 -16.95
CA MET A 1 1.28 -47.18 -16.10
C MET A 1 0.92 -45.90 -16.83
N SER A 2 -0.21 -45.28 -16.48
CA SER A 2 -0.71 -44.07 -17.13
C SER A 2 0.00 -42.84 -16.56
N LYS A 3 0.82 -42.17 -17.37
CA LYS A 3 1.36 -40.84 -17.03
C LYS A 3 0.24 -39.83 -17.27
N HIS A 4 -0.43 -39.39 -16.21
CA HIS A 4 -1.34 -38.27 -16.27
C HIS A 4 -0.53 -36.99 -16.54
N ASN A 5 -0.45 -36.59 -17.81
CA ASN A 5 -0.02 -35.26 -18.19
C ASN A 5 -1.02 -34.26 -17.60
N SER A 6 -0.63 -33.59 -16.52
CA SER A 6 -1.34 -32.44 -15.97
C SER A 6 -1.41 -31.37 -17.05
N ARG A 7 -2.59 -31.23 -17.67
CA ARG A 7 -2.90 -30.18 -18.62
C ARG A 7 -2.84 -28.84 -17.90
N THR A 8 -1.69 -28.18 -17.91
CA THR A 8 -1.55 -26.79 -17.46
C THR A 8 -2.50 -25.96 -18.33
N LYS A 9 -3.58 -25.46 -17.72
CA LYS A 9 -4.55 -24.62 -18.40
C LYS A 9 -3.84 -23.33 -18.82
N VAL A 10 -3.91 -23.02 -20.11
CA VAL A 10 -3.33 -21.84 -20.80
C VAL A 10 -4.01 -20.52 -20.38
N THR A 11 -4.62 -20.46 -19.20
CA THR A 11 -5.32 -19.28 -18.66
C THR A 11 -4.74 -18.76 -17.36
N ASP A 12 -3.67 -19.36 -16.83
CA ASP A 12 -2.86 -18.71 -15.82
C ASP A 12 -2.12 -17.56 -16.50
N VAL A 13 -2.83 -16.46 -16.73
CA VAL A 13 -2.24 -15.15 -16.98
C VAL A 13 -1.34 -14.93 -15.79
N PHE A 14 -0.04 -15.22 -15.96
CA PHE A 14 0.98 -15.08 -14.92
C PHE A 14 0.85 -13.68 -14.35
N ASN A 15 0.18 -13.57 -13.20
CA ASN A 15 0.17 -12.32 -12.49
C ASN A 15 1.52 -12.27 -11.77
N ILE A 16 2.47 -11.58 -12.41
CA ILE A 16 3.84 -11.42 -11.91
C ILE A 16 3.83 -10.65 -10.57
N SER A 17 2.69 -10.05 -10.22
CA SER A 17 2.45 -9.37 -8.95
C SER A 17 1.35 -10.09 -8.16
N SER A 18 1.47 -10.09 -6.83
CA SER A 18 0.38 -10.47 -5.92
C SER A 18 -0.80 -9.47 -5.93
N LYS A 19 -0.71 -8.37 -6.69
CA LYS A 19 -1.73 -7.33 -6.76
C LYS A 19 -2.87 -7.71 -7.71
N LEU A 20 -4.09 -7.45 -7.26
CA LEU A 20 -5.32 -7.71 -8.00
C LEU A 20 -5.60 -6.59 -9.01
N ARG A 21 -5.95 -7.00 -10.22
CA ARG A 21 -6.48 -6.17 -11.30
C ARG A 21 -8.00 -6.16 -11.25
N GLY A 22 -8.60 -5.28 -12.05
CA GLY A 22 -10.06 -5.13 -12.14
C GLY A 22 -10.81 -6.44 -12.45
N CYS A 23 -10.24 -7.27 -13.32
CA CYS A 23 -10.82 -8.55 -13.73
C CYS A 23 -10.60 -9.69 -12.72
N ASP A 24 -9.69 -9.53 -11.77
CA ASP A 24 -9.38 -10.57 -10.80
C ASP A 24 -10.51 -10.66 -9.76
N ALA A 25 -10.81 -11.88 -9.32
CA ALA A 25 -11.86 -12.13 -8.35
C ALA A 25 -11.32 -12.05 -6.92
N VAL A 26 -12.10 -11.46 -6.03
CA VAL A 26 -11.81 -11.42 -4.59
C VAL A 26 -13.07 -11.76 -3.80
N THR A 27 -12.87 -12.44 -2.67
CA THR A 27 -13.95 -12.79 -1.76
C THR A 27 -13.83 -11.90 -0.53
N LEU A 28 -14.81 -11.03 -0.34
CA LEU A 28 -15.00 -10.23 0.87
C LEU A 28 -16.21 -10.79 1.63
N ARG A 29 -17.13 -9.93 2.08
CA ARG A 29 -18.51 -10.32 2.43
C ARG A 29 -19.27 -10.86 1.21
N VAL A 30 -18.97 -10.31 0.03
CA VAL A 30 -19.51 -10.72 -1.25
C VAL A 30 -18.35 -11.13 -2.15
N ARG A 31 -18.55 -12.20 -2.94
CA ARG A 31 -17.59 -12.60 -3.97
C ARG A 31 -17.85 -11.82 -5.24
N GLY A 32 -16.81 -11.22 -5.81
CA GLY A 32 -16.94 -10.47 -7.05
C GLY A 32 -15.61 -10.16 -7.71
N LYS A 33 -15.66 -9.67 -8.94
CA LYS A 33 -14.51 -9.04 -9.60
C LYS A 33 -14.21 -7.70 -8.94
N VAL A 34 -12.94 -7.32 -8.86
CA VAL A 34 -12.53 -6.03 -8.30
C VAL A 34 -13.31 -4.86 -8.93
N ASP A 35 -13.48 -4.83 -10.26
CA ASP A 35 -14.22 -3.76 -10.93
C ASP A 35 -15.70 -3.69 -10.49
N SER A 36 -16.34 -4.85 -10.31
CA SER A 36 -17.73 -4.91 -9.82
C SER A 36 -17.82 -4.47 -8.36
N LEU A 37 -16.84 -4.83 -7.54
CA LEU A 37 -16.79 -4.42 -6.13
C LEU A 37 -16.50 -2.93 -5.98
N ILE A 38 -15.66 -2.34 -6.81
CA ILE A 38 -15.43 -0.89 -6.83
C ILE A 38 -16.74 -0.14 -7.10
N LYS A 39 -17.57 -0.64 -8.03
CA LYS A 39 -18.84 0.00 -8.39
C LYS A 39 -19.92 -0.18 -7.33
N ASN A 40 -20.07 -1.40 -6.81
CA ASN A 40 -21.23 -1.77 -6.00
C ASN A 40 -20.95 -1.74 -4.49
N TYR A 41 -19.70 -2.01 -4.09
CA TYR A 41 -19.29 -2.15 -2.69
C TYR A 41 -17.93 -1.46 -2.40
N PRO A 42 -17.74 -0.19 -2.80
CA PRO A 42 -16.44 0.49 -2.68
C PRO A 42 -15.93 0.58 -1.23
N LEU A 43 -16.82 0.84 -0.27
CA LEU A 43 -16.44 0.94 1.14
C LEU A 43 -16.00 -0.41 1.73
N ASP A 44 -16.67 -1.50 1.36
CA ASP A 44 -16.29 -2.83 1.83
C ASP A 44 -14.91 -3.23 1.29
N LEU A 45 -14.66 -2.96 0.00
CA LEU A 45 -13.36 -3.22 -0.61
C LEU A 45 -12.27 -2.34 0.01
N TRP A 46 -12.55 -1.04 0.23
CA TRP A 46 -11.63 -0.12 0.90
C TRP A 46 -11.26 -0.59 2.30
N ASN A 47 -12.26 -0.86 3.14
CA ASN A 47 -12.04 -1.32 4.51
C ASN A 47 -11.27 -2.65 4.52
N SER A 48 -11.54 -3.54 3.58
CA SER A 48 -10.82 -4.82 3.46
C SER A 48 -9.36 -4.65 3.06
N ILE A 49 -9.03 -3.67 2.22
CA ILE A 49 -7.63 -3.34 1.86
C ILE A 49 -6.89 -2.69 3.02
N HIS A 50 -7.56 -1.79 3.75
CA HIS A 50 -6.97 -1.01 4.83
C HIS A 50 -7.05 -1.66 6.21
N ASN A 51 -7.59 -2.87 6.32
CA ASN A 51 -7.59 -3.64 7.55
C ASN A 51 -6.17 -4.14 7.89
N GLU A 52 -5.84 -4.18 9.18
CA GLU A 52 -4.56 -4.70 9.65
C GLU A 52 -4.39 -6.18 9.22
N GLY A 53 -3.22 -6.52 8.69
CA GLY A 53 -2.93 -7.87 8.19
C GLY A 53 -3.57 -8.22 6.84
N SER A 54 -4.23 -7.28 6.16
CA SER A 54 -4.81 -7.53 4.84
C SER A 54 -3.76 -7.94 3.81
N LYS A 55 -4.04 -9.02 3.09
CA LYS A 55 -3.25 -9.48 1.93
C LYS A 55 -3.78 -8.93 0.60
N ILE A 56 -4.86 -8.14 0.65
CA ILE A 56 -5.50 -7.58 -0.54
C ILE A 56 -4.75 -6.31 -0.92
N SER A 57 -4.19 -6.29 -2.12
CA SER A 57 -3.58 -5.11 -2.70
C SER A 57 -4.00 -5.00 -4.14
N LEU A 58 -4.35 -3.80 -4.57
CA LEU A 58 -4.77 -3.55 -5.95
C LEU A 58 -3.60 -3.02 -6.78
N VAL A 59 -3.64 -3.28 -8.09
CA VAL A 59 -2.80 -2.55 -9.04
C VAL A 59 -3.16 -1.06 -9.02
N ARG A 60 -2.22 -0.21 -9.44
CA ARG A 60 -2.33 1.25 -9.32
C ARG A 60 -3.62 1.79 -9.94
N THR A 61 -4.02 1.28 -11.10
CA THR A 61 -5.22 1.72 -11.83
C THR A 61 -6.50 1.38 -11.06
N ALA A 62 -6.65 0.12 -10.61
CA ALA A 62 -7.80 -0.31 -9.82
C ALA A 62 -7.88 0.40 -8.46
N TYR A 63 -6.73 0.60 -7.79
CA TYR A 63 -6.69 1.38 -6.54
C TYR A 63 -7.11 2.84 -6.75
N PHE A 64 -6.70 3.45 -7.87
CA PHE A 64 -7.09 4.82 -8.20
C PHE A 64 -8.61 4.93 -8.42
N GLN A 65 -9.19 4.02 -9.18
CA GLN A 65 -10.65 3.96 -9.38
C GLN A 65 -11.41 3.75 -8.07
N LEU A 66 -10.93 2.83 -7.21
CA LEU A 66 -11.49 2.64 -5.87
C LEU A 66 -11.43 3.94 -5.05
N LYS A 67 -10.26 4.60 -5.04
CA LYS A 67 -10.05 5.83 -4.28
C LYS A 67 -11.00 6.94 -4.72
N ASP A 68 -11.25 7.09 -6.02
CA ASP A 68 -12.20 8.08 -6.54
C ASP A 68 -13.64 7.74 -6.15
N ALA A 69 -14.04 6.47 -6.24
CA ALA A 69 -15.37 6.03 -5.78
C ALA A 69 -15.58 6.28 -4.28
N VAL A 70 -14.59 5.93 -3.45
CA VAL A 70 -14.63 6.16 -2.00
C VAL A 70 -14.61 7.65 -1.68
N ARG A 71 -13.88 8.49 -2.44
CA ARG A 71 -13.84 9.94 -2.21
C ARG A 71 -15.21 10.60 -2.33
N VAL A 72 -16.06 10.11 -3.24
CA VAL A 72 -17.44 10.63 -3.40
C VAL A 72 -18.31 10.25 -2.19
N ILE A 73 -18.10 9.08 -1.60
CA ILE A 73 -18.96 8.53 -0.54
C ILE A 73 -18.49 8.90 0.86
N ALA A 74 -17.18 8.82 1.09
CA ALA A 74 -16.49 8.92 2.38
C ALA A 74 -15.12 9.61 2.21
N PRO A 75 -15.11 10.92 1.85
CA PRO A 75 -13.89 11.67 1.55
C PRO A 75 -12.88 11.67 2.70
N GLU A 76 -13.35 11.65 3.94
CA GLU A 76 -12.53 11.62 5.16
C GLU A 76 -11.61 10.40 5.22
N LYS A 77 -12.07 9.22 4.76
CA LYS A 77 -11.24 8.01 4.67
C LYS A 77 -10.07 8.20 3.72
N VAL A 78 -10.33 8.85 2.58
CA VAL A 78 -9.30 9.11 1.56
C VAL A 78 -8.30 10.14 2.06
N ILE A 79 -8.77 11.21 2.70
CA ILE A 79 -7.93 12.26 3.29
C ILE A 79 -6.99 11.66 4.35
N LEU A 80 -7.50 10.76 5.20
CA LEU A 80 -6.72 10.09 6.23
C LEU A 80 -5.56 9.29 5.61
N VAL A 81 -5.86 8.45 4.61
CA VAL A 81 -4.84 7.63 3.93
C VAL A 81 -3.82 8.51 3.20
N ASP A 82 -4.25 9.60 2.58
CA ASP A 82 -3.33 10.55 1.92
C ASP A 82 -2.41 11.25 2.94
N LYS A 83 -2.92 11.58 4.12
CA LYS A 83 -2.12 12.13 5.22
C LYS A 83 -1.07 11.12 5.70
N ILE A 84 -1.45 9.87 5.93
CA ILE A 84 -0.53 8.78 6.32
C ILE A 84 0.53 8.59 5.22
N HIS A 85 0.14 8.57 3.95
CA HIS A 85 1.06 8.41 2.83
C HIS A 85 2.11 9.52 2.77
N LYS A 86 1.70 10.78 2.99
CA LYS A 86 2.63 11.92 3.07
C LYS A 86 3.62 11.76 4.22
N LEU A 87 3.17 11.31 5.40
CA LEU A 87 4.05 11.06 6.56
C LEU A 87 5.07 9.95 6.26
N HIS A 88 4.64 8.85 5.63
CA HIS A 88 5.56 7.78 5.20
C HIS A 88 6.58 8.28 4.16
N LYS A 89 6.17 9.15 3.23
CA LYS A 89 7.08 9.75 2.25
C LYS A 89 8.13 10.63 2.92
N ALA A 90 7.73 11.48 3.87
CA ALA A 90 8.63 12.31 4.66
C ALA A 90 9.63 11.46 5.46
N LYS A 91 9.15 10.41 6.14
CA LYS A 91 10.02 9.45 6.85
C LYS A 91 11.05 8.80 5.92
N LYS A 92 10.64 8.37 4.72
CA LYS A 92 11.54 7.76 3.73
C LYS A 92 12.62 8.74 3.28
N GLN A 93 12.26 10.01 3.12
CA GLN A 93 13.21 11.07 2.76
C GLN A 93 14.27 11.27 3.84
N LEU A 94 13.88 11.35 5.11
CA LEU A 94 14.81 11.47 6.24
C LEU A 94 15.75 10.26 6.35
N ILE A 95 15.24 9.04 6.13
CA ILE A 95 16.07 7.82 6.10
C ILE A 95 17.09 7.89 4.95
N LYS A 96 16.67 8.37 3.78
CA LYS A 96 17.57 8.54 2.64
C LYS A 96 18.68 9.54 2.98
N GLU A 97 18.35 10.68 3.57
CA GLU A 97 19.32 11.70 4.00
C GLU A 97 20.33 11.14 5.01
N ILE A 98 19.88 10.38 6.00
CA ILE A 98 20.79 9.69 6.94
C ILE A 98 21.74 8.75 6.19
N ASN A 99 21.21 7.94 5.28
CA ASN A 99 22.01 6.98 4.52
C ASN A 99 23.02 7.67 3.60
N ASP A 100 22.62 8.77 2.96
CA ASP A 100 23.48 9.56 2.08
C ASP A 100 24.60 10.23 2.91
N GLU A 101 24.30 10.74 4.10
CA GLU A 101 25.28 11.31 5.03
C GLU A 101 26.30 10.27 5.51
N MET A 102 25.83 9.06 5.87
CA MET A 102 26.68 7.95 6.30
C MET A 102 27.57 7.38 5.18
N ARG A 103 27.20 7.62 3.91
CA ARG A 103 27.95 7.16 2.73
C ARG A 103 29.00 8.15 2.24
N LYS A 104 29.13 9.32 2.87
CA LYS A 104 30.15 10.30 2.49
C LYS A 104 31.54 9.69 2.63
N VAL A 105 32.25 9.60 1.52
CA VAL A 105 33.58 8.98 1.44
C VAL A 105 34.69 9.95 1.87
N ASN A 106 34.45 11.27 1.80
CA ASN A 106 35.48 12.30 1.96
C ASN A 106 35.21 13.29 3.11
N GLY A 107 34.60 12.85 4.21
CA GLY A 107 34.39 13.68 5.40
C GLY A 107 33.82 12.87 6.56
N LYS A 108 33.93 13.40 7.79
CA LYS A 108 33.20 12.82 8.92
C LYS A 108 31.69 13.04 8.71
N PRO A 109 30.85 12.03 8.96
CA PRO A 109 29.39 12.21 8.92
C PRO A 109 28.95 13.35 9.84
N ASN A 110 27.95 14.11 9.41
CA ASN A 110 27.32 15.11 10.27
C ASN A 110 26.41 14.43 11.31
N ASP A 111 26.98 14.12 12.49
CA ASP A 111 26.28 13.46 13.59
C ASP A 111 25.09 14.28 14.12
N GLU A 112 25.15 15.61 14.10
CA GLU A 112 24.04 16.47 14.52
C GLU A 112 22.83 16.31 13.60
N LEU A 113 23.06 16.34 12.27
CA LEU A 113 22.03 16.12 11.27
C LEU A 113 21.41 14.72 11.38
N ILE A 114 22.24 13.69 11.54
CA ILE A 114 21.77 12.30 11.70
C ILE A 114 20.89 12.17 12.95
N ASN A 115 21.31 12.75 14.07
CA ASN A 115 20.56 12.71 15.32
C ASN A 115 19.24 13.49 15.22
N LEU A 116 19.24 14.65 14.56
CA LEU A 116 18.02 15.42 14.30
C LEU A 116 17.02 14.61 13.46
N ASN A 117 17.47 14.04 12.34
CA ASN A 117 16.62 13.25 11.46
C ASN A 117 16.08 11.99 12.15
N ARG A 118 16.86 11.35 13.03
CA ARG A 118 16.39 10.22 13.85
C ARG A 118 15.30 10.63 14.83
N LYS A 119 15.43 11.79 15.49
CA LYS A 119 14.38 12.34 16.37
C LYS A 119 13.10 12.62 15.59
N GLU A 120 13.22 13.26 14.43
CA GLU A 120 12.08 13.56 13.55
C GLU A 120 11.36 12.27 13.10
N ILE A 121 12.10 11.22 12.72
CA ILE A 121 11.53 9.90 12.41
C ILE A 121 10.75 9.33 13.60
N ALA A 122 11.26 9.49 14.82
CA ALA A 122 10.57 9.02 16.03
C ALA A 122 9.24 9.76 16.27
N GLU A 123 9.22 11.08 16.06
CA GLU A 123 7.99 11.88 16.15
C GLU A 123 6.97 11.50 15.06
N LEU A 124 7.42 11.32 13.81
CA LEU A 124 6.56 10.84 12.73
C LEU A 124 5.94 9.48 13.05
N ASN A 125 6.71 8.55 13.64
CA ASN A 125 6.18 7.25 14.06
C ASN A 125 5.09 7.39 15.14
N LYS A 126 5.25 8.31 16.10
CA LYS A 126 4.22 8.59 17.11
C LYS A 126 2.94 9.13 16.47
N VAL A 127 3.06 10.05 15.51
CA VAL A 127 1.91 10.62 14.79
C VAL A 127 1.18 9.54 13.99
N ILE A 128 1.91 8.73 13.21
CA ILE A 128 1.32 7.63 12.43
C ILE A 128 0.60 6.64 13.36
N LYS A 129 1.22 6.26 14.48
CA LYS A 129 0.61 5.34 15.45
C LYS A 129 -0.67 5.92 16.06
N ARG A 130 -0.73 7.23 16.34
CA ARG A 130 -1.95 7.90 16.83
C ARG A 130 -3.05 7.95 15.78
N ILE A 131 -2.71 8.09 14.50
CA ILE A 131 -3.70 8.12 13.41
C ILE A 131 -4.31 6.74 13.15
N ASN A 132 -3.52 5.68 13.34
CA ASN A 132 -3.97 4.30 13.13
C ASN A 132 -4.68 3.66 14.34
N LYS A 133 -4.74 4.36 15.48
CA LYS A 133 -5.39 3.88 16.72
C LYS A 133 -6.79 4.45 16.83
#